data_AF-A0A5K0ZAN2-F1
#
_entry.id   AF-A0A5K0ZAN2-F1
#
_cell.length_a   1.000
_cell.length_b   1.000
_cell.length_c   1.000
_cell.angle_alpha   90.00
_cell.angle_beta   90.00
_cell.angle_gamma   90.00
#
_symmetry.space_group_name_H-M   'P 1'
#
loop_
_entity.id
_entity.type
_entity.pdbx_description
1 polymer ?
#
loop_
_entity_poly.entity_id
_entity_poly.type
_entity_poly.pdbx_seq_one_letter_code
_entity_poly.pdbx_strand_id
1 'polypeptide(L)'
;YGIKEECGMSPNSHISETPDACFFFVDQFVVVDHTNHDVYILSVCDHASTSSTGRSDHVRSERSWLDETEAKLLNLKMMTNENDRKTQFVPLTLADYDEAFSMEKSRSEYLEDVKRCMAYINDGESYELCLTMQMKKKIKKLDALGLYLYLRAKNPAPYAAWLHFSDEDLFICSSSPERFLQLDRDGVLEAKPIKGTIARGSSRDKDDHQKWLLQN
;
A
#
# COMPACT_ATOMS: atom_id res chain seq x y z
N TYR A 1 7.59 -9.88 5.33
CA TYR A 1 8.51 -9.95 6.48
C TYR A 1 9.13 -11.32 6.63
N GLY A 2 8.41 -12.44 6.40
CA GLY A 2 8.98 -13.77 6.56
C GLY A 2 10.10 -14.12 5.58
N ILE A 3 10.14 -13.47 4.41
CA ILE A 3 11.25 -13.57 3.44
C ILE A 3 12.67 -13.38 4.01
N LYS A 4 12.81 -12.77 5.20
CA LYS A 4 14.11 -12.66 5.88
C LYS A 4 14.75 -14.03 6.15
N GLU A 5 13.96 -15.09 6.30
CA GLU A 5 14.45 -16.46 6.51
C GLU A 5 15.23 -16.93 5.29
N GLU A 6 14.76 -16.60 4.08
CA GLU A 6 15.47 -16.87 2.83
C GLU A 6 16.77 -16.05 2.69
N CYS A 7 16.88 -14.94 3.43
CA CYS A 7 18.09 -14.14 3.53
C CYS A 7 19.08 -14.68 4.59
N GLY A 8 18.87 -15.88 5.12
CA GLY A 8 19.76 -16.53 6.09
C GLY A 8 19.53 -16.13 7.55
N MET A 9 18.41 -15.46 7.84
CA MET A 9 18.03 -15.13 9.22
C MET A 9 17.35 -16.33 9.90
N SER A 10 17.37 -16.34 11.24
CA SER A 10 16.66 -17.35 12.03
C SER A 10 15.15 -17.35 11.73
N PRO A 11 14.50 -18.53 11.80
CA PRO A 11 13.06 -18.65 11.60
C PRO A 11 12.25 -17.70 12.49
N ASN A 12 11.13 -17.21 11.97
CA ASN A 12 10.18 -16.42 12.72
C ASN A 12 9.45 -17.29 13.75
N SER A 13 9.27 -16.75 14.96
CA SER A 13 8.38 -17.37 15.95
C SER A 13 6.91 -17.30 15.54
N HIS A 14 6.57 -16.38 14.62
CA HIS A 14 5.22 -16.22 14.07
C HIS A 14 5.22 -16.62 12.59
N ILE A 15 4.31 -17.51 12.22
CA ILE A 15 4.09 -17.94 10.83
C ILE A 15 2.87 -17.18 10.29
N SER A 16 3.04 -16.51 9.15
CA SER A 16 1.93 -15.78 8.51
C SER A 16 0.93 -16.74 7.86
N GLU A 17 -0.35 -16.40 7.90
CA GLU A 17 -1.40 -17.08 7.13
C GLU A 17 -1.35 -16.68 5.64
N THR A 18 -0.73 -15.54 5.32
CA THR A 18 -0.52 -15.07 3.95
C THR A 18 0.86 -15.49 3.44
N PRO A 19 1.05 -15.59 2.11
CA PRO A 19 2.38 -15.84 1.54
C PRO A 19 3.41 -14.79 1.94
N ASP A 20 4.69 -15.18 1.93
CA ASP A 20 5.81 -14.28 2.26
C ASP A 20 6.07 -13.22 1.20
N ALA A 21 5.74 -13.52 -0.05
CA ALA A 21 5.78 -12.60 -1.18
C ALA A 21 4.74 -12.98 -2.24
N CYS A 22 4.09 -11.96 -2.82
CA CYS A 22 3.22 -12.08 -3.98
C CYS A 22 3.60 -10.99 -5.00
N PHE A 23 3.62 -11.35 -6.28
CA PHE A 23 4.02 -10.45 -7.37
C PHE A 23 2.97 -10.46 -8.49
N PHE A 24 2.77 -9.30 -9.12
CA PHE A 24 2.06 -9.21 -10.38
C PHE A 24 3.07 -9.16 -11.51
N PHE A 25 2.85 -9.95 -12.55
CA PHE A 25 3.42 -9.65 -13.85
C PHE A 25 2.46 -8.69 -14.56
N VAL A 26 2.84 -7.40 -14.64
CA VAL A 26 2.01 -6.35 -15.23
C VAL A 26 2.55 -6.02 -16.62
N ASP A 27 1.96 -6.64 -17.63
CA ASP A 27 2.26 -6.39 -19.04
C ASP A 27 1.35 -5.30 -19.63
N GLN A 28 0.14 -5.13 -19.10
CA GLN A 28 -0.85 -4.15 -19.55
C GLN A 28 -1.21 -3.19 -18.41
N PHE A 29 -1.03 -1.88 -18.65
CA PHE A 29 -1.29 -0.88 -17.61
C PHE A 29 -1.60 0.51 -18.16
N VAL A 30 -2.30 1.28 -17.33
CA VAL A 30 -2.64 2.68 -17.59
C VAL A 30 -1.85 3.55 -16.61
N VAL A 31 -1.15 4.56 -17.14
CA VAL A 31 -0.42 5.55 -16.34
C VAL A 31 -1.16 6.87 -16.40
N VAL A 32 -1.52 7.39 -15.23
CA VAL A 32 -2.14 8.72 -15.09
C VAL A 32 -1.08 9.68 -14.57
N ASP A 33 -0.64 10.59 -15.42
CA ASP A 33 0.26 11.67 -15.03
C ASP A 33 -0.56 12.86 -14.54
N HIS A 34 -0.65 13.01 -13.21
CA HIS A 34 -1.39 14.10 -12.60
C HIS A 34 -0.74 15.48 -12.81
N THR A 35 0.55 15.54 -13.14
CA THR A 35 1.28 16.80 -13.34
C THR A 35 1.00 17.36 -14.73
N ASN A 36 1.07 16.51 -15.75
CA ASN A 36 0.85 16.90 -17.14
C ASN A 36 -0.61 16.72 -17.59
N HIS A 37 -1.44 16.08 -16.78
CA HIS A 37 -2.83 15.71 -17.09
C HIS A 37 -2.97 14.73 -18.27
N ASP A 38 -1.93 13.94 -18.51
CA ASP A 38 -1.89 12.92 -19.55
C ASP A 38 -2.28 11.54 -19.03
N VAL A 39 -2.82 10.71 -19.92
CA VAL A 39 -3.09 9.30 -19.66
C VAL A 39 -2.41 8.47 -20.75
N TYR A 40 -1.54 7.55 -20.34
CA TYR A 40 -0.84 6.64 -21.23
C TYR A 40 -1.39 5.23 -21.06
N ILE A 41 -1.62 4.54 -22.18
CA ILE A 41 -2.00 3.12 -22.19
C ILE A 41 -0.80 2.36 -22.74
N LEU A 42 -0.30 1.41 -21.97
CA LEU A 42 0.96 0.72 -22.25
C LEU A 42 0.73 -0.79 -22.25
N SER A 43 1.35 -1.47 -23.21
CA SER A 43 1.42 -2.93 -23.29
C SER A 43 2.88 -3.32 -23.54
N VAL A 44 3.39 -4.27 -22.75
CA VAL A 44 4.72 -4.86 -22.92
C VAL A 44 4.59 -6.07 -23.84
N CYS A 45 5.33 -6.07 -24.94
CA CYS A 45 5.32 -7.15 -25.93
C CYS A 45 6.71 -7.81 -25.99
N ASP A 46 6.75 -9.14 -26.06
CA ASP A 46 8.01 -9.86 -26.29
C ASP A 46 8.37 -9.86 -27.80
N HIS A 47 9.58 -9.40 -28.12
CA HIS A 47 10.12 -9.41 -29.49
C HIS A 47 10.65 -10.78 -29.94
N ALA A 48 10.78 -11.78 -29.05
CA ALA A 48 11.32 -13.11 -29.37
C ALA A 48 10.28 -14.07 -29.99
N SER A 49 9.00 -13.92 -29.67
CA SER A 49 7.85 -14.69 -30.24
C SER A 49 7.54 -14.35 -31.72
N THR A 50 8.41 -13.56 -32.31
CA THR A 50 8.22 -12.80 -33.53
C THR A 50 8.95 -13.50 -34.71
N SER A 51 9.38 -14.75 -34.56
CA SER A 51 10.16 -15.46 -35.58
C SER A 51 9.50 -16.71 -36.18
N SER A 52 8.37 -17.21 -35.66
CA SER A 52 7.77 -18.47 -36.14
C SER A 52 6.24 -18.46 -36.15
N THR A 53 5.67 -18.27 -37.34
CA THR A 53 4.44 -18.89 -37.90
C THR A 53 3.09 -18.91 -37.14
N GLY A 54 2.92 -18.26 -35.98
CA GLY A 54 1.63 -18.17 -35.25
C GLY A 54 1.08 -16.75 -35.01
N ARG A 55 1.50 -15.78 -35.82
CA ARG A 55 1.76 -14.39 -35.39
C ARG A 55 0.64 -13.36 -35.59
N SER A 56 -0.52 -13.72 -36.16
CA SER A 56 -1.60 -12.73 -36.38
C SER A 56 -2.43 -12.46 -35.13
N ASP A 57 -2.62 -13.45 -34.27
CA ASP A 57 -3.71 -13.39 -33.29
C ASP A 57 -3.28 -12.75 -31.96
N HIS A 58 -2.03 -12.95 -31.51
CA HIS A 58 -1.50 -12.31 -30.29
C HIS A 58 -1.31 -10.80 -30.46
N VAL A 59 -0.67 -10.35 -31.54
CA VAL A 59 -0.48 -8.91 -31.82
C VAL A 59 -1.83 -8.21 -32.07
N ARG A 60 -2.81 -8.91 -32.65
CA ARG A 60 -4.19 -8.41 -32.77
C ARG A 60 -4.90 -8.31 -31.42
N SER A 61 -4.72 -9.30 -30.54
CA SER A 61 -5.28 -9.32 -29.19
C SER A 61 -4.75 -8.17 -28.32
N GLU A 62 -3.45 -7.87 -28.39
CA GLU A 62 -2.83 -6.76 -27.65
C GLU A 62 -3.32 -5.39 -28.13
N ARG A 63 -3.39 -5.19 -29.47
CA ARG A 63 -3.98 -3.97 -30.04
C ARG A 63 -5.45 -3.83 -29.68
N SER A 64 -6.20 -4.94 -29.65
CA SER A 64 -7.60 -4.95 -29.19
C SER A 64 -7.71 -4.41 -27.77
N TRP A 65 -6.84 -4.84 -26.85
CA TRP A 65 -6.87 -4.34 -25.47
C TRP A 65 -6.57 -2.84 -25.37
N LEU A 66 -5.59 -2.34 -26.12
CA LEU A 66 -5.29 -0.90 -26.18
C LEU A 66 -6.49 -0.09 -26.67
N ASP A 67 -7.08 -0.50 -27.80
CA ASP A 67 -8.22 0.18 -28.43
C ASP A 67 -9.48 0.12 -27.53
N GLU A 68 -9.76 -1.04 -26.92
CA GLU A 68 -10.87 -1.22 -25.97
C GLU A 68 -10.69 -0.37 -24.70
N THR A 69 -9.46 -0.26 -24.21
CA THR A 69 -9.13 0.52 -23.02
C THR A 69 -9.24 2.01 -23.31
N GLU A 70 -8.77 2.46 -24.47
CA GLU A 70 -8.96 3.82 -24.96
C GLU A 70 -10.45 4.16 -25.05
N ALA A 71 -11.25 3.31 -25.69
CA ALA A 71 -12.69 3.50 -25.81
C ALA A 71 -13.38 3.60 -24.45
N LYS A 72 -13.02 2.74 -23.49
CA LYS A 72 -13.52 2.79 -22.11
C LYS A 72 -13.15 4.12 -21.43
N LEU A 73 -11.90 4.57 -21.54
CA LEU A 73 -11.43 5.82 -20.95
C LEU A 73 -12.10 7.05 -21.55
N LEU A 74 -12.35 7.07 -22.86
CA LEU A 74 -13.07 8.14 -23.54
C LEU A 74 -14.55 8.20 -23.11
N ASN A 75 -15.19 7.04 -22.96
CA ASN A 75 -16.57 6.96 -22.48
C ASN A 75 -16.72 7.42 -21.02
N LEU A 76 -15.72 7.17 -20.16
CA LEU A 76 -15.71 7.69 -18.78
C LEU A 76 -15.76 9.22 -18.74
N LYS A 77 -15.03 9.91 -19.62
CA LYS A 77 -15.08 11.38 -19.71
C LYS A 77 -16.48 11.90 -20.06
N MET A 78 -17.22 11.17 -20.90
CA MET A 78 -18.57 11.57 -21.31
C MET A 78 -19.62 11.40 -20.19
N MET A 79 -19.45 10.41 -19.30
CA MET A 79 -20.35 10.18 -18.17
C MET A 79 -20.15 11.18 -17.03
N THR A 80 -18.96 11.81 -16.90
CA THR A 80 -18.66 12.76 -15.81
C THR A 80 -19.30 14.16 -15.93
N ASN A 81 -20.31 14.35 -16.79
CA ASN A 81 -21.01 15.63 -16.95
C ASN A 81 -21.98 15.91 -15.77
N GLU A 82 -21.57 16.88 -14.95
CA GLU A 82 -22.27 17.72 -13.94
C GLU A 82 -23.17 17.08 -12.85
N ASN A 83 -23.83 15.94 -13.05
CA ASN A 83 -24.70 15.34 -12.03
C ASN A 83 -24.04 14.24 -11.17
N ASP A 84 -22.95 13.62 -11.64
CA ASP A 84 -22.30 12.47 -10.99
C ASP A 84 -21.18 12.82 -10.00
N ARG A 85 -20.90 14.12 -9.77
CA ARG A 85 -20.06 14.55 -8.62
C ARG A 85 -20.71 14.22 -7.27
N LYS A 86 -21.98 13.78 -7.29
CA LYS A 86 -22.69 13.14 -6.18
C LYS A 86 -22.75 11.61 -6.33
N THR A 87 -21.73 10.96 -6.88
CA THR A 87 -21.28 9.71 -6.26
C THR A 87 -20.81 10.10 -4.86
N GLN A 88 -21.79 10.27 -3.96
CA GLN A 88 -21.59 10.13 -2.55
C GLN A 88 -20.84 8.82 -2.43
N PHE A 89 -19.52 8.90 -2.22
CA PHE A 89 -18.82 7.88 -1.49
C PHE A 89 -19.72 7.65 -0.29
N VAL A 90 -20.49 6.56 -0.31
CA VAL A 90 -21.22 6.14 0.88
C VAL A 90 -20.10 6.01 1.88
N PRO A 91 -19.98 6.92 2.87
CA PRO A 91 -19.02 6.68 3.93
C PRO A 91 -19.45 5.31 4.41
N LEU A 92 -18.57 4.31 4.38
CA LEU A 92 -18.81 3.07 5.11
C LEU A 92 -19.28 3.54 6.48
N THR A 93 -20.58 3.44 6.72
CA THR A 93 -21.16 4.07 7.88
C THR A 93 -20.54 3.29 9.02
N LEU A 94 -19.76 3.95 9.87
CA LEU A 94 -19.15 3.31 11.05
C LEU A 94 -20.19 2.50 11.87
N ALA A 95 -21.47 2.83 11.70
CA ALA A 95 -22.64 2.13 12.22
C ALA A 95 -22.81 0.67 11.73
N ASP A 96 -22.25 0.25 10.59
CA ASP A 96 -22.39 -1.13 10.10
C ASP A 96 -21.40 -2.09 10.77
N TYR A 97 -20.52 -1.57 11.63
CA TYR A 97 -19.47 -2.33 12.28
C TYR A 97 -19.48 -2.13 13.80
N ASP A 98 -20.52 -2.63 14.46
CA ASP A 98 -20.71 -2.61 15.92
C ASP A 98 -19.56 -3.26 16.73
N GLU A 99 -18.77 -4.14 16.10
CA GLU A 99 -17.67 -4.82 16.79
C GLU A 99 -16.39 -3.96 16.81
N ALA A 100 -15.81 -3.77 17.99
CA ALA A 100 -14.50 -3.13 18.14
C ALA A 100 -13.37 -3.96 17.49
N PHE A 101 -12.22 -3.33 17.25
CA PHE A 101 -11.02 -4.10 16.91
C PHE A 101 -10.66 -5.05 18.07
N SER A 102 -10.34 -6.30 17.75
CA SER A 102 -9.64 -7.18 18.66
C SER A 102 -8.14 -6.87 18.61
N MET A 103 -7.54 -6.71 19.79
CA MET A 103 -6.10 -6.55 19.93
C MET A 103 -5.47 -7.92 20.17
N GLU A 104 -4.33 -8.19 19.54
CA GLU A 104 -3.56 -9.41 19.78
C GLU A 104 -3.09 -9.52 21.24
N LYS A 105 -2.79 -8.38 21.86
CA LYS A 105 -2.32 -8.29 23.25
C LYS A 105 -3.16 -7.31 24.03
N SER A 106 -3.38 -7.61 25.30
CA SER A 106 -3.91 -6.65 26.27
C SER A 106 -2.90 -5.54 26.53
N ARG A 107 -3.38 -4.44 27.13
CA ARG A 107 -2.53 -3.33 27.54
C ARG A 107 -1.44 -3.77 28.53
N SER A 108 -1.76 -4.65 29.47
CA SER A 108 -0.78 -5.15 30.46
C SER A 108 0.32 -5.96 29.79
N GLU A 109 -0.04 -6.87 28.89
CA GLU A 109 0.92 -7.70 28.15
C GLU A 109 1.83 -6.82 27.28
N TYR A 110 1.28 -5.85 26.56
CA TYR A 110 2.08 -4.92 25.75
C TYR A 110 3.07 -4.11 26.61
N LEU A 111 2.66 -3.67 27.80
CA LEU A 111 3.54 -2.95 28.73
C LEU A 111 4.64 -3.85 29.32
N GLU A 112 4.36 -5.13 29.52
CA GLU A 112 5.38 -6.11 29.92
C GLU A 112 6.39 -6.34 28.78
N ASP A 113 5.92 -6.42 27.53
CA ASP A 113 6.79 -6.52 26.36
C ASP A 113 7.72 -5.30 26.25
N VAL A 114 7.17 -4.08 26.45
CA VAL A 114 7.97 -2.85 26.49
C VAL A 114 9.05 -2.93 27.58
N LYS A 115 8.72 -3.41 28.78
CA LYS A 115 9.72 -3.58 29.86
C LYS A 115 10.82 -4.58 29.46
N ARG A 116 10.47 -5.67 28.78
CA ARG A 116 11.46 -6.64 28.27
C ARG A 116 12.35 -6.02 27.21
N CYS A 117 11.79 -5.25 26.28
CA CYS A 117 12.58 -4.50 25.29
C CYS A 117 13.57 -3.53 25.97
N MET A 118 13.13 -2.81 27.00
CA MET A 118 14.00 -1.90 27.75
C MET A 118 15.11 -2.64 28.51
N ALA A 119 14.83 -3.83 29.05
CA ALA A 119 15.85 -4.67 29.68
C ALA A 119 16.93 -5.09 28.67
N TYR A 120 16.53 -5.58 27.49
CA TYR A 120 17.48 -5.91 26.42
C TYR A 120 18.35 -4.71 26.01
N ILE A 121 17.76 -3.51 25.93
CA ILE A 121 18.52 -2.29 25.61
C ILE A 121 19.54 -1.97 26.72
N ASN A 122 19.13 -2.06 27.98
CA ASN A 122 20.01 -1.79 29.12
C ASN A 122 21.15 -2.82 29.26
N ASP A 123 20.87 -4.08 28.92
CA ASP A 123 21.85 -5.17 28.94
C ASP A 123 22.81 -5.11 27.74
N GLY A 124 22.56 -4.21 26.77
CA GLY A 124 23.41 -3.99 25.61
C GLY A 124 23.14 -4.91 24.42
N GLU A 125 22.02 -5.64 24.42
CA GLU A 125 21.64 -6.57 23.34
C GLU A 125 21.20 -5.83 22.07
N SER A 126 20.64 -4.62 22.19
CA SER A 126 20.33 -3.74 21.07
C SER A 126 20.32 -2.27 21.50
N TYR A 127 20.55 -1.34 20.58
CA TYR A 127 20.32 0.09 20.84
C TYR A 127 18.84 0.48 20.70
N GLU A 128 18.08 -0.28 19.90
CA GLU A 128 16.68 -0.01 19.61
C GLU A 128 15.93 -1.28 19.22
N LEU A 129 14.66 -1.37 19.63
CA LEU A 129 13.75 -2.43 19.25
C LEU A 129 12.41 -1.82 18.80
N CYS A 130 11.96 -2.20 17.60
CA CYS A 130 10.65 -1.79 17.08
C CYS A 130 9.60 -2.84 17.48
N LEU A 131 8.94 -2.63 18.62
CA LEU A 131 7.85 -3.48 19.07
C LEU A 131 6.55 -3.11 18.34
N THR A 132 5.90 -4.11 17.74
CA THR A 132 4.62 -3.96 17.03
C THR A 132 3.59 -4.96 17.54
N MET A 133 2.30 -4.67 17.36
CA MET A 133 1.20 -5.62 17.60
C MET A 133 0.17 -5.53 16.49
N GLN A 134 -0.60 -6.59 16.28
CA GLN A 134 -1.68 -6.59 15.31
C GLN A 134 -3.04 -6.22 15.94
N MET A 135 -3.82 -5.44 15.20
CA MET A 135 -5.23 -5.21 15.48
C MET A 135 -6.06 -5.84 14.37
N LYS A 136 -7.07 -6.64 14.72
CA LYS A 136 -7.93 -7.34 13.77
C LYS A 136 -9.38 -6.90 13.97
N LYS A 137 -10.18 -6.96 12.91
CA LYS A 137 -11.63 -6.74 12.99
C LYS A 137 -12.31 -7.67 11.99
N LYS A 138 -13.33 -8.40 12.46
CA LYS A 138 -14.13 -9.25 11.58
C LYS A 138 -15.09 -8.38 10.79
N ILE A 139 -15.12 -8.58 9.48
CA ILE A 139 -15.93 -7.79 8.55
C ILE A 139 -16.81 -8.76 7.77
N LYS A 140 -18.14 -8.58 7.85
CA LYS A 140 -19.11 -9.43 7.14
C LYS A 140 -19.18 -9.15 5.64
N LYS A 141 -19.06 -7.88 5.27
CA LYS A 141 -19.03 -7.40 3.89
C LYS A 141 -18.02 -6.27 3.81
N LEU A 142 -17.07 -6.38 2.88
CA LEU A 142 -16.02 -5.40 2.66
C LEU A 142 -16.10 -4.89 1.23
N ASP A 143 -16.30 -3.59 1.08
CA ASP A 143 -15.90 -2.88 -0.14
C ASP A 143 -14.44 -2.44 0.03
N ALA A 144 -13.51 -3.29 -0.42
CA ALA A 144 -12.08 -3.06 -0.23
C ALA A 144 -11.59 -1.81 -0.96
N LEU A 145 -12.12 -1.54 -2.16
CA LEU A 145 -11.78 -0.34 -2.92
C LEU A 145 -12.34 0.91 -2.23
N GLY A 146 -13.59 0.88 -1.77
CA GLY A 146 -14.20 1.96 -1.00
C GLY A 146 -13.42 2.27 0.29
N LEU A 147 -12.98 1.24 1.02
CA LEU A 147 -12.12 1.38 2.20
C LEU A 147 -10.80 2.07 1.84
N TYR A 148 -10.13 1.64 0.77
CA TYR A 148 -8.89 2.28 0.32
C TYR A 148 -9.09 3.74 -0.10
N LEU A 149 -10.14 4.05 -0.84
CA LEU A 149 -10.42 5.42 -1.26
C LEU A 149 -10.68 6.32 -0.06
N TYR A 150 -11.39 5.82 0.97
CA TYR A 150 -11.55 6.51 2.24
C TYR A 150 -10.20 6.71 2.96
N LEU A 151 -9.37 5.67 3.05
CA LEU A 151 -8.04 5.74 3.65
C LEU A 151 -7.17 6.78 2.94
N ARG A 152 -7.10 6.74 1.60
CA ARG A 152 -6.33 7.66 0.76
C ARG A 152 -6.77 9.12 0.94
N ALA A 153 -8.07 9.36 1.13
CA ALA A 153 -8.60 10.69 1.38
C ALA A 153 -8.28 11.19 2.80
N LYS A 154 -8.30 10.29 3.80
CA LYS A 154 -8.08 10.64 5.22
C LYS A 154 -6.60 10.70 5.62
N ASN A 155 -5.77 9.87 5.03
CA ASN A 155 -4.34 9.77 5.31
C ASN A 155 -3.57 9.68 3.98
N PRO A 156 -3.43 10.79 3.23
CA PRO A 156 -2.67 10.78 2.00
C PRO A 156 -1.19 10.49 2.29
N ALA A 157 -0.59 9.61 1.52
CA ALA A 157 0.80 9.19 1.70
C ALA A 157 1.53 9.10 0.35
N PRO A 158 2.87 9.36 0.33
CA PRO A 158 3.68 9.29 -0.89
C PRO A 158 3.73 7.89 -1.51
N TYR A 159 3.59 6.84 -0.70
CA TYR A 159 3.59 5.46 -1.14
C TYR A 159 2.28 4.79 -0.72
N ALA A 160 1.20 5.13 -1.43
CA ALA A 160 -0.12 4.53 -1.26
C ALA A 160 -0.41 3.51 -2.37
N ALA A 161 -1.05 2.39 -2.03
CA ALA A 161 -1.39 1.36 -2.98
C ALA A 161 -2.67 0.62 -2.57
N TRP A 162 -3.46 0.24 -3.56
CA TRP A 162 -4.49 -0.78 -3.43
C TRP A 162 -4.10 -1.95 -4.30
N LEU A 163 -3.93 -3.13 -3.71
CA LEU A 163 -3.56 -4.35 -4.42
C LEU A 163 -4.62 -5.41 -4.11
N HIS A 164 -5.03 -6.16 -5.13
CA HIS A 164 -5.98 -7.26 -5.00
C HIS A 164 -5.36 -8.51 -5.62
N PHE A 165 -4.95 -9.43 -4.76
CA PHE A 165 -4.45 -10.76 -5.14
C PHE A 165 -5.62 -11.74 -5.04
N SER A 166 -6.35 -11.88 -6.15
CA SER A 166 -7.59 -12.68 -6.19
C SER A 166 -7.38 -14.14 -5.83
N ASP A 167 -6.25 -14.72 -6.24
CA ASP A 167 -5.94 -16.14 -6.02
C ASP A 167 -5.70 -16.45 -4.53
N GLU A 168 -5.32 -15.43 -3.76
CA GLU A 168 -5.05 -15.51 -2.32
C GLU A 168 -6.21 -14.96 -1.47
N ASP A 169 -7.31 -14.51 -2.09
CA ASP A 169 -8.39 -13.73 -1.46
C ASP A 169 -7.84 -12.59 -0.57
N LEU A 170 -6.79 -11.91 -1.06
CA LEU A 170 -6.02 -10.95 -0.28
C LEU A 170 -6.10 -9.54 -0.88
N PHE A 171 -6.52 -8.58 -0.05
CA PHE A 171 -6.52 -7.16 -0.38
C PHE A 171 -5.53 -6.41 0.49
N ILE A 172 -4.70 -5.57 -0.14
CA ILE A 172 -3.77 -4.67 0.56
C ILE A 172 -4.21 -3.23 0.33
N CYS A 173 -4.58 -2.54 1.41
CA CYS A 173 -4.85 -1.11 1.42
C CYS A 173 -3.70 -0.40 2.15
N SER A 174 -2.75 0.15 1.39
CA SER A 174 -1.52 0.75 1.92
C SER A 174 -1.55 2.27 1.88
N SER A 175 -0.99 2.88 2.93
CA SER A 175 -0.80 4.31 3.09
C SER A 175 0.55 4.55 3.78
N SER A 176 1.66 4.24 3.10
CA SER A 176 3.00 4.31 3.68
C SER A 176 3.63 5.69 3.51
N PRO A 177 4.12 6.31 4.60
CA PRO A 177 4.89 7.56 4.53
C PRO A 177 6.35 7.35 4.13
N GLU A 178 6.86 6.12 4.18
CA GLU A 178 8.29 5.82 4.19
C GLU A 178 8.70 4.96 3.00
N ARG A 179 9.86 5.29 2.41
CA ARG A 179 10.49 4.52 1.34
C ARG A 179 11.43 3.51 1.98
N PHE A 180 11.13 2.23 1.76
CA PHE A 180 12.07 1.15 2.09
C PHE A 180 13.31 1.22 1.19
N LEU A 181 13.15 0.94 -0.11
CA LEU A 181 14.22 0.98 -1.10
C LEU A 181 13.70 1.45 -2.46
N GLN A 182 14.51 2.21 -3.19
CA GLN A 182 14.32 2.52 -4.61
C GLN A 182 15.64 2.28 -5.34
N LEU A 183 15.60 1.51 -6.43
CA LEU A 183 16.69 1.41 -7.41
C LEU A 183 16.30 2.25 -8.63
N ASP A 184 17.13 3.20 -9.04
CA ASP A 184 16.88 3.99 -10.24
C ASP A 184 17.53 3.38 -11.51
N ARG A 185 17.36 4.07 -12.64
CA ARG A 185 17.85 3.61 -13.96
C ARG A 185 19.37 3.68 -14.10
N ASP A 186 20.03 4.50 -13.29
CA ASP A 186 21.48 4.66 -13.28
C ASP A 186 22.14 3.67 -12.30
N GLY A 187 21.33 2.82 -11.65
CA GLY A 187 21.80 1.81 -10.70
C GLY A 187 22.00 2.35 -9.28
N VAL A 188 21.48 3.53 -8.96
CA VAL A 188 21.57 4.11 -7.62
C VAL A 188 20.47 3.53 -6.74
N LEU A 189 20.87 3.02 -5.57
CA LEU A 189 19.98 2.48 -4.55
C LEU A 189 19.81 3.51 -3.42
N GLU A 190 18.57 3.86 -3.09
CA GLU A 190 18.23 4.83 -2.04
C GLU A 190 17.18 4.28 -1.06
N ALA A 191 17.39 4.51 0.24
CA ALA A 191 16.41 4.36 1.31
C ALA A 191 16.13 5.72 1.96
N LYS A 192 14.91 5.96 2.48
CA LYS A 192 14.58 7.19 3.23
C LYS A 192 14.01 6.84 4.59
N PRO A 193 14.86 6.38 5.54
CA PRO A 193 14.40 6.00 6.86
C PRO A 193 13.82 7.21 7.60
N ILE A 194 12.71 7.00 8.30
CA ILE A 194 12.07 8.01 9.15
C ILE A 194 12.33 7.66 10.61
N LYS A 195 12.87 8.62 11.37
CA LYS A 195 13.05 8.49 12.81
C LYS A 195 12.51 9.71 13.54
N GLY A 196 11.75 9.44 14.60
CA GLY A 196 11.07 10.47 15.39
C GLY A 196 9.71 10.81 14.80
N THR A 197 8.67 10.69 15.63
CA THR A 197 7.30 11.01 15.24
C THR A 197 6.68 11.84 16.36
N ILE A 198 6.06 12.95 15.99
CA ILE A 198 5.20 13.75 16.87
C ILE A 198 3.86 13.99 16.20
N ALA A 199 2.79 14.00 16.98
CA ALA A 199 1.47 14.33 16.47
C ALA A 199 1.45 15.78 15.93
N ARG A 200 0.63 16.04 14.91
CA ARG A 200 0.41 17.39 14.39
C ARG A 200 -0.32 18.28 15.41
N GLY A 201 -0.10 19.57 15.29
CA GLY A 201 -0.66 20.57 16.19
C GLY A 201 -2.10 20.90 15.81
N SER A 202 -2.93 21.18 16.81
CA SER A 202 -4.31 21.62 16.58
C SER A 202 -4.39 23.04 15.99
N SER A 203 -3.29 23.77 15.98
CA SER A 203 -3.12 25.10 15.37
C SER A 203 -1.71 25.20 14.80
N ARG A 204 -1.48 26.18 13.92
CA ARG A 204 -0.17 26.43 13.31
C ARG A 204 0.92 26.62 14.38
N ASP A 205 0.68 27.47 15.37
CA ASP A 205 1.67 27.74 16.42
C ASP A 205 2.03 26.49 17.24
N LYS A 206 1.03 25.64 17.53
CA LYS A 206 1.27 24.37 18.23
C LYS A 206 2.03 23.38 17.36
N ASP A 207 1.75 23.36 16.07
CA ASP A 207 2.41 22.49 15.10
C ASP A 207 3.87 22.90 14.91
N ASP A 208 4.13 24.20 14.80
CA ASP A 208 5.48 24.77 14.72
C ASP A 208 6.27 24.49 16.02
N HIS A 209 5.60 24.57 17.18
CA HIS A 209 6.20 24.19 18.46
C HIS A 209 6.52 22.69 18.55
N GLN A 210 5.61 21.81 18.14
CA GLN A 210 5.85 20.36 18.09
C GLN A 210 6.98 20.00 17.12
N LYS A 211 7.04 20.66 15.97
CA LYS A 211 8.15 20.52 15.02
C LYS A 211 9.47 20.92 15.67
N TRP A 212 9.51 22.04 16.38
CA TRP A 212 10.71 22.45 17.11
C TRP A 212 11.14 21.41 18.16
N LEU A 213 10.21 20.83 18.91
CA LEU A 213 10.46 19.76 19.89
C LEU A 213 10.97 18.45 19.26
N LEU A 214 10.62 18.17 18.01
CA LEU A 214 11.11 16.97 17.32
C LEU A 214 12.57 17.17 16.82
N GLN A 215 12.96 18.42 16.56
CA GLN A 215 14.24 18.77 15.97
C GLN A 215 15.35 19.06 16.99
N ASN A 216 14.99 19.32 18.26
CA ASN A 216 15.90 19.73 19.34
C ASN A 216 15.69 18.85 20.56
#